data_AF-A0A316I4I2-F1
#
_entry.id   AF-A0A316I4I2-F1
#
_cell.length_a   1.000
_cell.length_b   1.000
_cell.length_c   1.000
_cell.angle_alpha   90.00
_cell.angle_beta   90.00
_cell.angle_gamma   90.00
#
_symmetry.space_group_name_H-M   'P 1'
#
loop_
_entity.id
_entity.type
_entity.pdbx_description
1 polymer ?
#
loop_
_entity_poly.entity_id
_entity_poly.type
_entity_poly.pdbx_seq_one_letter_code
_entity_poly.pdbx_strand_id
1 'polypeptide(L)' 'MRDYVTVAIEANGNLTAAHRETGHLVLFAPDHSFDGVTPLPGCPEYSLYSFDGLPDLGSWVEACAGAWQGVLS' A
#
# COMPACT_ATOMS: atom_id res chain seq x y z
N MET A 1 9.20 8.14 -8.69
CA MET A 1 8.70 6.87 -9.27
C MET A 1 9.81 5.93 -9.74
N ARG A 2 10.99 6.38 -10.20
CA ARG A 2 12.07 5.45 -10.59
C ARG A 2 12.55 4.56 -9.43
N ASP A 3 12.42 5.05 -8.20
CA ASP A 3 12.85 4.36 -6.98
C ASP A 3 11.74 3.51 -6.35
N TYR A 4 10.58 3.39 -6.98
CA TYR A 4 9.49 2.54 -6.52
C TYR A 4 9.33 1.35 -7.46
N VAL A 5 9.03 0.18 -6.90
CA VAL A 5 8.67 -1.02 -7.64
C VAL A 5 7.26 -1.45 -7.28
N THR A 6 6.48 -1.82 -8.28
CA THR A 6 5.14 -2.38 -8.06
C THR A 6 5.24 -3.74 -7.39
N VAL A 7 4.49 -3.92 -6.31
CA VAL A 7 4.46 -5.18 -5.53
C VAL A 7 3.11 -5.89 -5.62
N ALA A 8 2.02 -5.15 -5.84
CA ALA A 8 0.70 -5.71 -6.07
C ALA A 8 -0.10 -4.84 -7.04
N ILE A 9 -0.93 -5.50 -7.84
CA ILE A 9 -1.93 -4.86 -8.70
C ILE A 9 -3.25 -5.60 -8.46
N GLU A 10 -4.25 -4.89 -7.97
CA GLU A 10 -5.59 -5.41 -7.76
C GLU A 10 -6.38 -5.44 -9.07
N ALA A 11 -7.45 -6.25 -9.12
CA ALA A 11 -8.25 -6.42 -10.34
C ALA A 11 -8.93 -5.12 -10.82
N ASN A 12 -9.17 -4.16 -9.92
CA ASN A 12 -9.72 -2.83 -10.22
C ASN A 12 -8.64 -1.83 -10.67
N GLY A 13 -7.36 -2.20 -10.66
CA GLY A 13 -6.25 -1.34 -11.05
C GLY A 13 -5.57 -0.59 -9.91
N ASN A 14 -5.98 -0.81 -8.66
CA ASN A 14 -5.24 -0.27 -7.51
C ASN A 14 -3.86 -0.90 -7.43
N LEU A 15 -2.88 -0.09 -7.05
CA LEU A 15 -1.48 -0.45 -7.16
C LEU A 15 -0.77 -0.17 -5.86
N THR A 16 -0.14 -1.19 -5.29
CA THR A 16 0.79 -1.04 -4.18
C THR A 16 2.22 -1.04 -4.73
N ALA A 17 3.02 -0.07 -4.29
CA ALA A 17 4.43 0.01 -4.66
C ALA A 17 5.31 0.24 -3.42
N ALA A 18 6.52 -0.32 -3.46
CA ALA A 18 7.52 -0.18 -2.41
C ALA A 18 8.73 0.63 -2.92
N HIS A 19 9.23 1.55 -2.10
CA HIS A 19 10.51 2.20 -2.34
C HIS A 19 11.64 1.16 -2.25
N ARG A 20 12.52 1.12 -3.25
CA ARG A 20 13.47 0.03 -3.47
C ARG A 20 14.50 -0.13 -2.36
N GLU A 21 14.89 0.97 -1.72
CA GLU A 21 15.94 0.97 -0.70
C GLU A 21 15.38 0.89 0.71
N THR A 22 14.24 1.54 0.95
CA THR A 22 13.68 1.71 2.30
C THR A 22 12.53 0.77 2.57
N GLY A 23 11.99 0.13 1.53
CA GLY A 23 10.77 -0.68 1.61
C GLY A 23 9.49 0.13 1.79
N HIS A 24 9.56 1.46 1.92
CA HIS A 24 8.40 2.30 2.22
C HIS A 24 7.27 2.10 1.20
N LEU A 25 6.04 1.90 1.68
CA LEU A 25 4.90 1.58 0.85
C LEU A 25 4.05 2.80 0.51
N VAL A 26 3.58 2.80 -0.74
CA VAL A 26 2.53 3.69 -1.22
C VAL A 26 1.45 2.90 -1.93
N LEU A 27 0.21 3.34 -1.76
CA LEU A 27 -0.97 2.84 -2.48
C LEU A 27 -1.45 3.89 -3.46
N PHE A 28 -1.59 3.51 -4.73
CA PHE A 28 -2.34 4.26 -5.72
C PHE A 28 -3.75 3.70 -5.83
N ALA A 29 -4.74 4.51 -5.45
CA ALA A 29 -6.13 4.11 -5.29
C ALA A 29 -7.08 5.20 -5.82
N PRO A 30 -7.38 5.23 -7.13
CA PRO A 30 -8.23 6.26 -7.71
C PRO A 30 -9.73 6.00 -7.61
N ASP A 31 -10.15 4.79 -7.23
CA ASP A 31 -11.53 4.33 -7.38
C ASP A 31 -12.35 4.33 -6.08
N HIS A 32 -11.73 4.43 -4.89
CA HIS A 32 -12.44 4.53 -3.61
C HIS A 32 -11.58 5.02 -2.43
N SER A 33 -12.24 5.25 -1.28
CA SER A 33 -11.61 5.48 0.02
C SER A 33 -11.41 4.16 0.74
N PHE A 34 -10.24 4.02 1.37
CA PHE A 34 -9.85 2.85 2.15
C PHE A 34 -9.67 3.21 3.62
N ASP A 35 -9.93 2.26 4.51
CA ASP A 35 -9.54 2.37 5.92
C ASP A 35 -8.05 2.01 6.10
N GLY A 36 -7.39 2.63 7.09
CA GLY A 36 -5.99 2.33 7.43
C GLY A 36 -4.95 2.89 6.47
N VAL A 37 -5.36 3.84 5.62
CA VAL A 37 -4.47 4.61 4.76
C VAL A 37 -4.79 6.10 4.85
N THR A 38 -3.76 6.94 4.72
CA THR A 38 -3.86 8.40 4.74
C THR A 38 -3.36 8.96 3.41
N PRO A 39 -4.01 9.99 2.82
CA PRO A 39 -3.50 10.64 1.62
C PRO A 39 -2.05 11.10 1.81
N LEU A 40 -1.19 10.78 0.85
CA LEU A 40 0.21 11.14 0.90
C LEU A 40 0.33 12.69 0.88
N PRO A 41 1.13 13.31 1.75
CA PRO A 41 1.22 14.77 1.81
C PRO A 41 1.55 15.39 0.43
N GLY A 42 0.72 16.35 0.01
CA GLY A 42 0.84 17.03 -1.28
C GLY A 42 0.19 16.31 -2.46
N CYS A 43 -0.45 15.15 -2.24
CA CYS A 43 -1.26 14.47 -3.24
C CYS A 43 -2.76 14.74 -3.01
N PRO A 44 -3.57 14.82 -4.09
CA PRO A 44 -5.02 14.92 -3.96
C PRO A 44 -5.61 13.62 -3.39
N GLU A 45 -6.83 13.70 -2.84
CA GLU A 45 -7.61 12.50 -2.54
C GLU A 45 -7.79 11.64 -3.80
N TYR A 46 -7.95 10.34 -3.61
CA TYR A 46 -8.08 9.34 -4.68
C TYR A 46 -6.87 9.31 -5.62
N SER A 47 -5.68 9.47 -5.06
CA SER A 47 -4.43 9.32 -5.79
C SER A 47 -3.45 8.45 -5.02
N LEU A 48 -2.48 9.04 -4.33
CA LEU A 48 -1.46 8.33 -3.54
C LEU A 48 -1.75 8.41 -2.06
N TYR A 49 -1.54 7.29 -1.39
CA TYR A 49 -1.74 7.10 0.04
C TYR A 49 -0.53 6.43 0.69
N SER A 50 -0.31 6.72 1.97
CA SER A 50 0.55 5.96 2.88
C SER A 50 -0.29 5.01 3.74
N PHE A 51 0.28 3.86 4.11
CA PHE A 51 -0.35 2.94 5.08
C PHE A 51 -0.06 3.40 6.52
N ASP A 52 -1.09 3.42 7.37
CA ASP A 52 -0.96 3.95 8.74
C ASP A 52 -0.24 2.97 9.69
N GLY A 53 -0.38 1.67 9.46
CA GLY A 53 0.16 0.60 10.32
C GLY A 53 1.19 -0.32 9.65
N LEU A 54 1.49 -0.10 8.36
CA LEU A 54 2.36 -0.96 7.55
C LEU A 54 3.44 -0.10 6.86
N PRO A 55 4.49 0.29 7.59
CA PRO A 55 5.43 1.30 7.12
C PRO A 55 6.32 0.82 5.96
N ASP A 56 6.45 -0.49 5.76
CA ASP A 56 7.37 -1.09 4.80
C ASP A 56 6.83 -2.39 4.16
N LEU A 57 7.51 -2.85 3.11
CA LEU A 57 7.16 -4.06 2.38
C LEU A 57 7.13 -5.32 3.27
N GLY A 58 8.05 -5.41 4.24
CA GLY A 58 8.12 -6.58 5.13
C GLY A 58 6.86 -6.71 5.98
N SER A 59 6.49 -5.63 6.69
CA SER A 59 5.28 -5.57 7.50
C SER A 59 4.01 -5.84 6.70
N TRP A 60 3.94 -5.36 5.45
CA TRP A 60 2.80 -5.63 4.56
C TRP A 60 2.71 -7.09 4.11
N VAL A 61 3.83 -7.73 3.75
CA VAL A 61 3.84 -9.16 3.40
C VAL A 61 3.37 -10.02 4.57
N GLU A 62 3.82 -9.71 5.79
CA GLU A 62 3.37 -10.42 7.00
C GLU A 62 1.87 -10.21 7.26
N ALA A 63 1.35 -9.00 7.04
CA ALA A 63 -0.08 -8.73 7.15
C ALA A 63 -0.89 -9.55 6.13
N CYS A 64 -0.44 -9.63 4.88
CA CYS A 64 -1.07 -10.48 3.86
C CYS A 64 -1.03 -11.96 4.25
N ALA A 65 0.11 -12.45 4.74
CA ALA A 65 0.27 -13.83 5.18
C ALA A 65 -0.68 -14.15 6.35
N GLY A 66 -0.77 -13.26 7.35
CA GLY A 66 -1.68 -13.41 8.48
C GLY A 66 -3.15 -13.42 8.08
N ALA A 67 -3.54 -12.58 7.12
CA ALA A 67 -4.89 -12.56 6.56
C ALA A 67 -5.24 -13.88 5.84
N TRP A 68 -4.33 -14.44 5.04
CA TRP A 68 -4.57 -15.71 4.35
C TRP A 68 -4.62 -16.92 5.29
N GLN A 69 -3.91 -16.87 6.42
CA GLN A 69 -3.97 -17.90 7.45
C GLN A 69 -5.20 -17.79 8.35
N GLY A 70 -6.01 -16.73 8.22
CA GLY A 70 -7.16 -16.47 9.09
C GLY A 70 -6.79 -16.08 10.52
N VAL A 71 -5.55 -15.61 10.73
CA VAL A 71 -5.03 -15.20 12.05
C VAL A 71 -5.33 -13.71 12.32
N LEU A 72 -5.54 -12.93 11.27
CA LEU A 72 -5.96 -11.54 11.32
C LEU A 72 -7.39 -11.45 10.74
N SER A 73 -8.40 -11.57 11.60
CA SER A 73 -9.81 -11.30 11.30
C SER A 73 -10.44 -10.41 12.36
#